data_AF-A0A151RAM4-F1
#
_entry.id   AF-A0A151RAM4-F1
#
_cell.length_a   1.000
_cell.length_b   1.000
_cell.length_c   1.000
_cell.angle_alpha   90.00
_cell.angle_beta   90.00
_cell.angle_gamma   90.00
#
_symmetry.space_group_name_H-M   'P 1'
#
loop_
_entity.id
_entity.type
_entity.pdbx_description
1 polymer ?
#
loop_
_entity_poly.entity_id
_entity_poly.type
_entity_poly.pdbx_seq_one_letter_code
_entity_poly.pdbx_strand_id
1 'polypeptide(L)'
;MLERLAGKSHYYFLDGFSGYFHIHIVLEDQENTTFTFLFGTFAYRRMPFGLCNAPSTFQRCMLSIFSDLLENCMEVFMDDFTVYGSSFDACLDSLDRVINRCIEANLVLNFEKCHFMVDKV
;
A
#
# COMPACT_ATOMS: atom_id res chain seq x y z
N MET A 1 8.25 -5.24 12.93
CA MET A 1 7.48 -4.03 12.61
C MET A 1 7.64 -3.03 13.75
N LEU A 2 6.85 -3.11 14.82
CA LEU A 2 6.89 -2.12 15.92
C LEU A 2 8.27 -1.92 16.61
N GLU A 3 9.10 -2.96 16.72
CA GLU A 3 10.44 -2.84 17.33
C GLU A 3 11.40 -1.92 16.54
N ARG A 4 11.22 -1.77 15.23
CA ARG A 4 12.07 -0.91 14.38
C ARG A 4 11.67 0.55 14.41
N LEU A 5 10.44 0.83 14.84
CA LEU A 5 9.96 2.17 15.12
C LEU A 5 10.56 2.68 16.45
N ALA A 6 10.95 1.80 17.37
CA ALA A 6 11.54 2.20 18.64
C ALA A 6 12.82 3.04 18.45
N GLY A 7 12.77 4.32 18.84
CA GLY A 7 13.90 5.26 18.74
C GLY A 7 13.84 6.22 17.55
N LYS A 8 12.81 6.15 16.70
CA LYS A 8 12.54 7.18 15.68
C LYS A 8 11.66 8.28 16.27
N SER A 9 11.91 9.52 15.84
CA SER A 9 11.28 10.71 16.42
C SER A 9 10.11 11.24 15.60
N HIS A 10 10.07 10.95 14.29
CA HIS A 10 9.05 11.47 13.38
C HIS A 10 8.48 10.35 12.52
N TYR A 11 7.16 10.33 12.38
CA TYR A 11 6.43 9.33 11.60
C TYR A 11 5.43 9.99 10.63
N TYR A 12 5.29 9.37 9.47
CA TYR A 12 4.21 9.62 8.53
C TYR A 12 3.45 8.30 8.30
N PHE A 13 2.14 8.32 8.52
CA PHE A 13 1.27 7.21 8.18
C PHE A 13 0.53 7.54 6.89
N LEU A 14 0.61 6.66 5.91
CA LEU A 14 -0.09 6.78 4.63
C LEU A 14 -1.01 5.56 4.48
N ASP A 15 -2.19 5.78 3.90
CA ASP A 15 -3.18 4.73 3.63
C ASP A 15 -3.31 4.55 2.12
N GLY A 16 -3.21 3.32 1.64
CA GLY A 16 -3.46 2.96 0.25
C GLY A 16 -4.94 3.04 -0.07
N PHE A 17 -5.33 3.90 -1.02
CA PHE A 17 -6.72 4.03 -1.41
C PHE A 17 -7.19 2.78 -2.16
N SER A 18 -8.08 1.98 -1.57
CA SER A 18 -8.66 0.80 -2.22
C SER A 18 -7.60 -0.10 -2.90
N GLY A 19 -6.52 -0.41 -2.18
CA GLY A 19 -5.29 -1.00 -2.71
C GLY A 19 -5.52 -2.22 -3.62
N TYR A 20 -6.46 -3.10 -3.26
CA TYR A 20 -6.74 -4.30 -4.04
C TYR A 20 -7.19 -4.02 -5.48
N PHE A 21 -8.01 -2.99 -5.71
CA PHE A 21 -8.50 -2.66 -7.06
C PHE A 21 -7.40 -2.13 -7.99
N HIS A 22 -6.21 -1.82 -7.47
CA HIS A 22 -5.06 -1.46 -8.29
C HIS A 22 -4.39 -2.68 -8.93
N ILE A 23 -4.59 -3.90 -8.41
CA ILE A 23 -3.93 -5.10 -8.93
C ILE A 23 -4.78 -5.74 -10.04
N HIS A 24 -4.17 -5.97 -11.21
CA HIS A 24 -4.81 -6.69 -12.30
C HIS A 24 -4.88 -8.19 -12.03
N ILE A 25 -6.02 -8.79 -12.34
CA ILE A 25 -6.17 -10.25 -12.37
C ILE A 25 -5.71 -10.73 -13.75
N VAL A 26 -4.88 -11.77 -13.78
CA VAL A 26 -4.47 -12.44 -15.02
C VAL A 26 -5.70 -12.94 -15.77
N LEU A 27 -5.69 -12.85 -17.11
CA LEU A 27 -6.87 -13.11 -17.94
C LEU A 27 -7.50 -14.48 -17.67
N GLU A 28 -6.66 -15.49 -17.40
CA GLU A 28 -7.06 -16.87 -17.11
C GLU A 28 -7.85 -17.01 -15.80
N ASP A 29 -7.57 -16.15 -14.81
CA ASP A 29 -8.22 -16.20 -13.50
C ASP A 29 -9.45 -15.27 -13.38
N GLN A 30 -9.73 -14.45 -14.39
CA GLN A 30 -10.87 -13.52 -14.34
C GLN A 30 -12.21 -14.26 -14.29
N GLU A 31 -12.32 -15.42 -14.95
CA GLU A 31 -13.53 -16.25 -14.92
C GLU A 31 -13.89 -16.71 -13.50
N ASN A 32 -12.89 -16.97 -12.65
CA ASN A 32 -13.08 -17.36 -11.25
C ASN A 32 -13.68 -16.24 -10.39
N THR A 33 -13.66 -15.01 -10.89
CA THR A 33 -14.23 -13.82 -10.22
C THR A 33 -15.57 -13.40 -10.84
N THR A 34 -16.21 -14.28 -11.60
CA THR A 34 -17.50 -14.00 -12.20
C THR A 34 -18.61 -13.89 -11.16
N PHE A 35 -19.51 -12.92 -11.39
CA PHE A 35 -20.73 -12.76 -10.61
C PHE A 35 -21.91 -12.53 -11.55
N THR A 36 -23.07 -13.01 -11.13
CA THR A 36 -24.32 -12.85 -11.88
C THR A 36 -25.06 -11.62 -11.36
N PHE A 37 -25.42 -10.73 -12.28
CA PHE A 37 -26.30 -9.61 -12.05
C PHE A 37 -27.56 -9.75 -12.92
N LEU A 38 -28.59 -8.95 -12.63
CA LEU A 38 -29.93 -9.05 -13.25
C LEU A 38 -29.91 -9.02 -14.80
N PHE A 39 -28.83 -8.50 -15.40
CA PHE A 39 -28.67 -8.34 -16.85
C PHE A 39 -27.51 -9.16 -17.45
N GLY A 40 -26.91 -10.09 -16.70
CA GLY A 40 -25.86 -10.97 -17.24
C GLY A 40 -24.77 -11.35 -16.23
N THR A 41 -23.76 -12.04 -16.73
CA THR A 41 -22.57 -12.44 -15.95
C THR A 41 -21.42 -11.48 -16.25
N PHE A 42 -20.80 -10.96 -15.19
CA PHE A 42 -19.67 -10.03 -15.27
C PHE A 42 -18.47 -10.63 -14.54
N ALA A 43 -17.26 -10.34 -15.01
CA ALA A 43 -16.01 -10.75 -14.38
C ALA A 43 -15.23 -9.52 -13.91
N TYR A 44 -14.52 -9.64 -12.78
CA TYR A 44 -13.63 -8.58 -12.34
C TYR A 44 -12.34 -8.59 -13.15
N ARG A 45 -11.91 -7.41 -13.61
CA ARG A 45 -10.59 -7.20 -14.24
C ARG A 45 -9.48 -6.90 -13.24
N ARG A 46 -9.88 -6.44 -12.05
CA ARG A 46 -9.01 -6.03 -10.93
C ARG A 46 -9.43 -6.78 -9.68
N MET A 47 -8.50 -7.01 -8.77
CA MET A 47 -8.71 -7.84 -7.59
C MET A 47 -9.86 -7.30 -6.71
N PRO A 48 -11.02 -7.97 -6.63
CA PRO A 48 -12.12 -7.55 -5.77
C PRO A 48 -11.84 -7.87 -4.30
N PHE A 49 -12.54 -7.17 -3.42
CA PHE A 49 -12.64 -7.55 -2.02
C PHE A 49 -13.33 -8.92 -1.88
N GLY A 50 -12.92 -9.68 -0.86
CA GLY A 50 -13.50 -11.00 -0.54
C GLY A 50 -12.74 -12.20 -1.10
N LEU A 51 -11.70 -11.99 -1.93
CA LEU A 51 -10.79 -13.08 -2.31
C LEU A 51 -9.88 -13.46 -1.14
N CYS A 52 -9.81 -14.76 -0.83
CA CYS A 52 -8.98 -15.28 0.27
C CYS A 52 -7.49 -14.91 0.13
N ASN A 53 -7.00 -14.78 -1.11
CA ASN A 53 -5.60 -14.49 -1.42
C ASN A 53 -5.34 -13.01 -1.75
N ALA A 54 -6.35 -12.13 -1.66
CA ALA A 54 -6.15 -10.71 -1.94
C ALA A 54 -5.14 -10.04 -1.00
N PRO A 55 -5.26 -10.20 0.34
CA PRO A 55 -4.25 -9.75 1.31
C PRO A 55 -2.80 -10.15 0.97
N SER A 56 -2.58 -11.44 0.74
CA SER A 56 -1.23 -11.99 0.52
C SER A 56 -0.64 -11.53 -0.80
N THR A 57 -1.46 -11.45 -1.85
CA THR A 57 -1.05 -10.92 -3.16
C THR A 57 -0.71 -9.44 -3.07
N PHE A 58 -1.52 -8.66 -2.36
CA PHE A 58 -1.28 -7.23 -2.17
C PHE A 58 0.02 -6.98 -1.39
N GLN A 59 0.21 -7.67 -0.26
CA GLN A 59 1.45 -7.57 0.51
C GLN A 59 2.67 -7.92 -0.36
N ARG A 60 2.63 -8.99 -1.15
CA ARG A 60 3.73 -9.37 -2.04
C ARG A 60 4.01 -8.29 -3.10
N CYS A 61 2.97 -7.66 -3.65
CA CYS A 61 3.11 -6.57 -4.60
C CYS A 61 3.79 -5.36 -3.95
N MET A 62 3.33 -4.94 -2.76
CA MET A 62 3.92 -3.84 -2.01
C MET A 62 5.39 -4.11 -1.66
N LEU A 63 5.70 -5.31 -1.19
CA LEU A 63 7.07 -5.73 -0.90
C LEU A 63 7.97 -5.65 -2.13
N SER A 64 7.46 -5.96 -3.32
CA SER A 64 8.24 -5.88 -4.56
C SER A 64 8.49 -4.44 -4.99
N ILE A 65 7.48 -3.56 -4.90
CA ILE A 65 7.57 -2.15 -5.32
C ILE A 65 8.52 -1.37 -4.44
N PHE A 66 8.51 -1.66 -3.13
CA PHE A 66 9.26 -0.91 -2.12
C PHE A 66 10.46 -1.68 -1.56
N SER A 67 10.89 -2.75 -2.23
CA SER A 67 11.98 -3.63 -1.77
C SER A 67 13.28 -2.90 -1.41
N ASP A 68 13.56 -1.76 -2.02
CA ASP A 68 14.72 -0.91 -1.78
C ASP A 68 14.56 0.06 -0.59
N LEU A 69 13.32 0.45 -0.29
CA LEU A 69 12.97 1.42 0.76
C LEU A 69 12.55 0.75 2.08
N LEU A 70 12.10 -0.50 1.99
CA LEU A 70 11.70 -1.30 3.13
C LEU A 70 12.85 -1.46 4.12
N GLU A 71 12.50 -1.47 5.41
CA GLU A 71 13.42 -1.61 6.55
C GLU A 71 14.41 -0.46 6.76
N ASN A 72 14.61 0.41 5.77
CA ASN A 72 15.52 1.54 5.83
C ASN A 72 14.81 2.81 6.30
N CYS A 73 13.75 3.20 5.58
CA CYS A 73 12.99 4.43 5.82
C CYS A 73 11.47 4.22 5.83
N MET A 74 11.01 3.03 5.46
CA MET A 74 9.59 2.69 5.42
C MET A 74 9.34 1.25 5.88
N GLU A 75 8.18 1.04 6.48
CA GLU A 75 7.57 -0.27 6.68
C GLU A 75 6.18 -0.28 6.04
N VAL A 76 5.79 -1.41 5.45
CA VAL A 76 4.49 -1.58 4.80
C VAL A 76 3.80 -2.82 5.34
N PHE A 77 2.56 -2.65 5.75
CA PHE A 77 1.69 -3.74 6.15
C PHE A 77 0.32 -3.55 5.51
N MET A 78 0.04 -4.39 4.53
CA MET A 78 -1.20 -4.33 3.76
C MET A 78 -1.35 -2.91 3.17
N ASP A 79 -2.48 -2.25 3.41
CA ASP A 79 -2.76 -0.90 2.94
C ASP A 79 -2.10 0.21 3.79
N ASP A 80 -1.47 -0.14 4.92
CA ASP A 80 -0.83 0.82 5.82
C ASP A 80 0.67 0.97 5.52
N PHE A 81 1.09 2.18 5.16
CA PHE A 81 2.48 2.54 4.96
C PHE A 81 2.95 3.43 6.11
N THR A 82 4.06 3.06 6.74
CA THR A 82 4.69 3.85 7.80
C THR A 82 6.06 4.30 7.33
N VAL A 83 6.24 5.61 7.15
CA VAL A 83 7.53 6.21 6.84
C VAL A 83 8.09 6.83 8.11
N TYR A 84 9.36 6.60 8.40
CA TYR A 84 10.00 7.07 9.63
C TYR A 84 11.39 7.63 9.39
N GLY A 85 11.78 8.60 10.22
CA GLY A 85 13.06 9.28 10.15
C GLY A 85 13.66 9.58 11.51
N SER A 86 14.98 9.81 11.55
CA SER A 86 15.70 10.27 12.74
C SER A 86 15.59 11.78 12.97
N SER A 87 15.36 12.56 11.92
CA SER A 87 15.13 14.00 11.92
C SER A 87 14.01 14.38 10.96
N PHE A 88 13.48 15.60 11.09
CA PHE A 88 12.43 16.12 10.22
C PHE A 88 12.86 16.11 8.73
N ASP A 89 14.04 16.65 8.43
CA ASP A 89 14.54 16.72 7.05
C ASP A 89 14.76 15.32 6.44
N ALA A 90 15.31 14.38 7.22
CA ALA A 90 15.51 13.00 6.75
C ALA A 90 14.17 12.28 6.53
N CYS A 91 13.16 12.59 7.34
CA CYS A 91 11.83 12.02 7.20
C CYS A 91 11.11 12.59 5.96
N LEU A 92 11.28 13.89 5.68
CA LEU A 92 10.77 14.51 4.45
C LEU A 92 11.42 13.95 3.19
N ASP A 93 12.75 13.77 3.17
CA ASP A 93 13.44 13.14 2.02
C ASP A 93 12.97 11.71 1.80
N SER A 94 12.77 10.95 2.88
CA SER A 94 12.21 9.60 2.82
C SER A 94 10.77 9.60 2.27
N LEU A 95 9.95 10.55 2.72
CA LEU A 95 8.57 10.71 2.26
C LEU A 95 8.52 11.05 0.77
N ASP A 96 9.37 11.96 0.29
CA ASP A 96 9.45 12.33 -1.13
C ASP A 96 9.79 11.11 -2.00
N ARG A 97 10.77 10.30 -1.58
CA ARG A 97 11.13 9.05 -2.28
C ARG A 97 9.97 8.06 -2.32
N VAL A 98 9.23 7.91 -1.21
CA VAL A 98 8.07 7.02 -1.13
C VAL A 98 6.94 7.51 -2.04
N ILE A 99 6.61 8.80 -2.03
CA ILE A 99 5.57 9.38 -2.88
C ILE A 99 5.93 9.25 -4.37
N ASN A 100 7.18 9.55 -4.74
CA ASN A 100 7.65 9.36 -6.12
C ASN A 100 7.50 7.91 -6.57
N ARG A 101 7.83 6.94 -5.71
CA ARG A 101 7.64 5.52 -6.01
C ARG A 101 6.16 5.14 -6.13
N CYS A 102 5.27 5.71 -5.31
CA CYS A 102 3.83 5.52 -5.46
C CYS A 102 3.33 6.02 -6.83
N ILE A 103 3.81 7.17 -7.29
CA ILE A 103 3.47 7.73 -8.60
C ILE A 103 3.93 6.81 -9.73
N GLU A 104 5.20 6.35 -9.69
CA GLU A 104 5.74 5.40 -10.67
C GLU A 104 4.93 4.09 -10.74
N ALA A 105 4.53 3.58 -9.58
CA ALA A 105 3.76 2.34 -9.45
C ALA A 105 2.25 2.51 -9.74
N ASN A 106 1.78 3.74 -10.01
CA ASN A 106 0.36 4.08 -10.10
C ASN A 106 -0.46 3.66 -8.87
N LEU A 107 0.13 3.81 -7.68
CA LEU A 107 -0.55 3.62 -6.40
C LEU A 107 -1.20 4.93 -5.96
N VAL A 108 -2.49 4.87 -5.68
CA VAL A 108 -3.25 6.00 -5.15
C VAL A 108 -3.29 5.92 -3.64
N LEU A 109 -2.95 7.03 -2.98
CA LEU A 109 -3.02 7.17 -1.52
C LEU A 109 -4.30 7.91 -1.12
N ASN A 110 -4.84 7.57 0.05
CA ASN A 110 -6.02 8.20 0.62
C ASN A 110 -5.61 9.37 1.52
N PHE A 111 -5.65 10.58 0.98
CA PHE A 111 -5.25 11.78 1.71
C PHE A 111 -6.00 11.99 3.03
N GLU A 112 -7.29 11.63 3.11
CA GLU A 112 -8.10 11.83 4.33
C GLU A 112 -7.64 10.96 5.50
N LYS A 113 -6.99 9.83 5.22
CA LYS A 113 -6.48 8.88 6.21
C LYS A 113 -4.97 8.95 6.39
N CYS A 114 -4.28 9.78 5.60
CA CYS A 114 -2.87 10.04 5.80
C CYS A 114 -2.67 10.93 7.03
N HIS A 115 -1.83 10.49 7.96
CA HIS A 115 -1.45 11.26 9.13
C HIS A 115 0.00 11.73 8.98
N PHE A 116 0.16 13.04 8.90
CA PHE A 116 1.47 13.66 8.74
C PHE A 116 2.01 14.19 10.06
N MET A 117 3.31 13.99 10.30
CA MET A 117 4.03 14.52 11.45
C MET A 117 3.44 14.09 12.80
N VAL A 118 3.41 12.78 13.02
CA VAL A 118 2.99 12.23 14.31
C VAL A 118 4.20 12.21 15.25
N ASP A 119 4.17 13.05 16.29
CA ASP A 119 5.28 13.23 17.25
C ASP A 119 5.34 12.12 18.33
N LYS A 120 4.30 11.30 18.46
CA LYS A 120 4.24 10.14 19.37
C LYS A 120 3.37 9.02 18.82
N VAL A 121 3.91 7.81 18.78
CA VAL A 121 3.16 6.54 18.70
C VAL A 121 2.83 6.07 20.12
#